data_AF-A0A6B3GD24-F1
#
_entry.id   AF-A0A6B3GD24-F1
#
_cell.length_a   1.000
_cell.length_b   1.000
_cell.length_c   1.000
_cell.angle_alpha   90.00
_cell.angle_beta   90.00
_cell.angle_gamma   90.00
#
_symmetry.space_group_name_H-M   'P 1'
#
loop_
_entity.id
_entity.type
_entity.pdbx_description
1 polymer ?
#
loop_
_entity_poly.entity_id
_entity_poly.type
_entity_poly.pdbx_seq_one_letter_code
_entity_poly.pdbx_strand_id
1 'polypeptide(L)'
;MRRRTVTPGAGLEETLDNLAAATATRQEAPAAPAPTRAPRRERDTLQTEFAFELPRGYVDDEGHVHRNGTMRLATARDELKPQIDLR
;
A
#
# COMPACT_ATOMS: atom_id res chain seq x y z
N MET A 1 6.47 -33.50 22.31
CA MET A 1 6.45 -32.30 21.43
C MET A 1 7.07 -31.13 22.19
N ARG A 2 8.23 -30.61 21.77
CA ARG A 2 8.88 -29.45 22.42
C ARG A 2 8.55 -28.19 21.62
N ARG A 3 7.72 -27.30 22.15
CA ARG A 3 7.52 -25.97 21.57
C ARG A 3 8.81 -25.17 21.79
N ARG A 4 9.46 -24.74 20.70
CA ARG A 4 10.55 -23.75 20.75
C ARG A 4 9.92 -22.36 20.83
N THR A 5 10.20 -21.63 21.89
CA THR A 5 9.93 -20.19 21.99
C THR A 5 11.05 -19.45 21.26
N VAL A 6 10.70 -18.60 20.30
CA VAL A 6 11.65 -17.68 19.63
C VAL A 6 11.53 -16.33 20.34
N THR A 7 12.62 -15.87 20.95
CA THR A 7 12.71 -14.55 21.58
C THR A 7 12.85 -13.48 20.49
N PRO A 8 11.98 -12.46 20.42
CA PRO A 8 12.17 -11.36 19.48
C PRO A 8 13.44 -10.59 19.89
N GLY A 9 14.46 -10.61 19.04
CA GLY A 9 15.73 -9.92 19.25
C GLY A 9 16.98 -10.80 19.08
N ALA A 10 16.87 -12.12 19.25
CA ALA A 10 18.01 -13.01 19.00
C ALA A 10 18.17 -13.24 17.49
N GLY A 11 19.07 -12.49 16.86
CA GLY A 11 19.45 -12.61 15.45
C GLY A 11 19.09 -11.42 14.56
N LEU A 12 18.48 -10.36 15.11
CA LEU A 12 18.17 -9.16 14.32
C LEU A 12 19.44 -8.42 13.88
N GLU A 13 20.40 -8.26 14.77
CA GLU A 13 21.69 -7.63 14.43
C GLU A 13 22.46 -8.45 13.39
N GLU A 14 22.51 -9.78 13.55
CA GLU A 14 23.12 -10.69 12.58
C GLU A 14 22.42 -10.61 11.20
N THR A 15 21.10 -10.49 11.17
CA THR A 15 20.39 -10.28 9.89
C THR A 15 20.69 -8.93 9.26
N LEU A 16 20.80 -7.87 10.06
CA LEU A 16 21.15 -6.53 9.57
C LEU A 16 22.58 -6.48 9.05
N ASP A 17 23.52 -7.13 9.75
CA ASP A 17 24.91 -7.24 9.34
C ASP A 17 25.06 -8.08 8.06
N ASN A 18 24.31 -9.17 7.93
CA ASN A 18 24.27 -9.97 6.71
C ASN A 18 23.70 -9.19 5.50
N LEU A 19 22.66 -8.39 5.72
CA LEU A 19 22.11 -7.48 4.70
C LEU A 19 23.11 -6.38 4.33
N ALA A 20 23.82 -5.81 5.29
CA ALA A 20 24.87 -4.83 5.05
C ALA A 20 26.06 -5.45 4.27
N ALA A 21 26.51 -6.64 4.66
CA ALA A 21 27.56 -7.38 3.96
C ALA A 21 27.16 -7.75 2.52
N ALA A 22 25.87 -8.07 2.29
CA ALA A 22 25.34 -8.32 0.95
C ALA A 22 25.34 -7.06 0.06
N THR A 23 25.21 -5.86 0.63
CA THR A 23 25.36 -4.60 -0.13
C THR A 23 26.82 -4.27 -0.45
N ALA A 24 27.75 -4.63 0.44
CA ALA A 24 29.19 -4.37 0.27
C ALA A 24 29.87 -5.32 -0.72
N THR A 25 29.34 -6.53 -0.92
CA THR A 25 29.82 -7.52 -1.90
C THR A 25 29.27 -7.30 -3.32
N ARG A 26 28.54 -6.20 -3.56
CA ARG A 26 28.24 -5.70 -4.91
C ARG A 26 29.56 -5.27 -5.56
N GLN A 27 30.29 -6.25 -6.10
CA GLN A 27 31.44 -6.04 -6.94
C GLN A 27 31.05 -5.01 -8.01
N GLU A 28 31.76 -3.87 -8.00
CA GLU A 28 31.61 -2.79 -8.96
C GLU A 28 32.06 -3.32 -10.33
N ALA A 29 31.16 -4.06 -10.97
CA ALA A 29 31.29 -4.42 -12.37
C ALA A 29 31.40 -3.12 -13.17
N PRO A 30 32.24 -3.05 -14.22
CA PRO A 30 32.32 -1.87 -15.06
C PRO A 30 30.90 -1.50 -15.48
N ALA A 31 30.54 -0.23 -15.30
CA ALA A 31 29.20 0.28 -15.53
C ALA A 31 28.74 -0.11 -16.95
N ALA A 32 28.03 -1.23 -17.05
CA ALA A 32 27.25 -1.55 -18.23
C ALA A 32 26.33 -0.34 -18.45
N PRO A 33 26.16 0.15 -19.70
CA PRO A 33 25.28 1.27 -19.95
C PRO A 33 23.94 0.94 -19.32
N ALA A 34 23.49 1.80 -18.40
CA ALA A 34 22.22 1.63 -17.73
C ALA A 34 21.17 1.30 -18.79
N PRO A 35 20.36 0.22 -18.61
CA PRO A 35 19.34 -0.07 -19.58
C PRO A 35 18.51 1.20 -19.75
N THR A 36 18.41 1.68 -21.00
CA THR A 36 17.54 2.80 -21.35
C THR A 36 16.20 2.53 -20.68
N ARG A 37 15.84 3.37 -19.69
CA ARG A 37 14.59 3.20 -18.95
C ARG A 37 13.51 3.18 -20.03
N ALA A 38 12.88 2.02 -20.21
CA ALA A 38 11.80 1.87 -21.17
C ALA A 38 10.86 3.07 -21.00
N PRO A 39 10.35 3.66 -22.10
CA PRO A 39 9.42 4.77 -21.99
C PRO A 39 8.37 4.33 -20.98
N ARG A 40 8.20 5.13 -19.91
CA ARG A 40 7.13 4.87 -18.94
C ARG A 40 5.90 4.80 -19.83
N ARG A 41 5.32 3.60 -20.01
CA ARG A 41 4.06 3.44 -20.73
C ARG A 41 3.20 4.59 -20.23
N GLU A 42 2.81 5.47 -21.14
CA GLU A 42 1.95 6.60 -20.82
C GLU A 42 0.82 5.99 -20.03
N ARG A 43 0.85 6.21 -18.72
CA ARG A 43 -0.10 5.58 -17.84
C ARG A 43 -1.35 6.34 -18.16
N ASP A 44 -2.22 5.76 -18.98
CA ASP A 44 -3.62 6.14 -18.99
C ASP A 44 -4.00 6.34 -17.52
N THR A 45 -4.36 7.57 -17.19
CA THR A 45 -4.65 7.95 -15.81
C THR A 45 -5.79 7.06 -15.34
N LEU A 46 -5.50 6.19 -14.37
CA LEU A 46 -6.49 5.25 -13.84
C LEU A 46 -7.65 6.06 -13.26
N GLN A 47 -8.87 5.79 -13.72
CA GLN A 47 -10.07 6.45 -13.19
C GLN A 47 -10.32 5.93 -11.78
N THR A 48 -10.21 6.82 -10.79
CA THR A 48 -10.39 6.48 -9.37
C THR A 48 -11.75 6.89 -8.82
N GLU A 49 -12.56 7.58 -9.61
CA GLU A 49 -13.84 8.19 -9.22
C GLU A 49 -14.97 7.77 -10.15
N PHE A 50 -16.11 7.41 -9.58
CA PHE A 50 -17.29 6.94 -10.29
C PHE A 50 -18.54 7.62 -9.74
N ALA A 51 -19.26 8.34 -10.60
CA ALA A 51 -20.54 8.93 -10.21
C ALA A 51 -21.60 7.85 -9.98
N PHE A 52 -22.49 8.08 -9.01
CA PHE A 52 -23.65 7.22 -8.75
C PHE A 52 -24.86 8.06 -8.32
N GLU A 53 -26.03 7.44 -8.44
CA GLU A 53 -27.29 7.99 -7.92
C GLU A 53 -27.86 7.04 -6.86
N LEU A 54 -28.37 7.60 -5.76
CA LEU A 54 -29.12 6.90 -4.72
C LEU A 54 -30.62 6.98 -5.04
N PRO A 55 -31.29 5.88 -5.42
CA PRO A 55 -32.71 5.92 -5.78
C PRO A 55 -33.61 6.43 -4.65
N ARG A 56 -33.24 6.09 -3.40
CA ARG A 56 -33.92 6.54 -2.18
C ARG A 56 -33.40 7.87 -1.63
N GLY A 57 -32.19 8.28 -2.05
CA GLY A 57 -31.45 9.38 -1.43
C GLY A 57 -30.90 9.06 -0.04
N TYR A 58 -30.03 9.93 0.45
CA TYR A 58 -29.54 10.00 1.83
C TYR A 58 -30.03 11.31 2.46
N VAL A 59 -30.55 11.26 3.69
CA VAL A 59 -31.01 12.45 4.41
C VAL A 59 -29.90 12.86 5.38
N ASP A 60 -29.45 14.11 5.30
CA ASP A 60 -28.48 14.66 6.25
C ASP A 60 -29.15 15.18 7.54
N ASP A 61 -28.33 15.68 8.46
CA ASP A 61 -28.79 16.18 9.76
C ASP A 61 -29.71 17.43 9.64
N GLU A 62 -29.68 18.12 8.50
CA GLU A 62 -30.49 19.30 8.20
C GLU A 62 -31.81 18.93 7.49
N GLY A 63 -31.99 17.66 7.15
CA GLY A 63 -33.18 17.14 6.46
C GLY A 63 -33.10 17.24 4.93
N HIS A 64 -31.96 17.59 4.35
CA HIS A 64 -31.78 17.64 2.90
C HIS A 64 -31.56 16.25 2.30
N VAL A 65 -32.12 16.01 1.12
CA VAL A 65 -32.01 14.73 0.41
C VAL A 65 -30.91 14.78 -0.65
N HIS A 66 -29.86 13.99 -0.43
CA HIS A 66 -28.73 13.82 -1.34
C HIS A 66 -28.96 12.60 -2.25
N ARG A 67 -29.00 12.82 -3.56
CA ARG A 67 -29.19 11.73 -4.54
C ARG A 67 -27.94 11.44 -5.36
N ASN A 68 -27.15 12.45 -5.71
CA ASN A 68 -25.97 12.28 -6.54
C ASN A 68 -24.72 12.21 -5.67
N GLY A 69 -23.82 11.30 -5.99
CA GLY A 69 -22.55 11.15 -5.29
C GLY A 69 -21.44 10.61 -6.17
N THR A 70 -20.22 10.62 -5.65
CA THR A 70 -19.04 10.04 -6.30
C THR A 70 -18.41 9.01 -5.37
N MET A 71 -18.22 7.80 -5.89
CA MET A 71 -17.53 6.72 -5.21
C MET A 71 -16.07 6.68 -5.63
N ARG A 72 -15.17 6.36 -4.69
CA ARG A 72 -13.73 6.25 -4.95
C ARG A 72 -13.26 4.79 -4.87
N LEU A 73 -12.30 4.42 -5.71
CA LEU A 73 -11.61 3.13 -5.56
C LEU A 73 -10.90 3.07 -4.22
N ALA A 74 -11.10 1.97 -3.49
CA ALA A 74 -10.42 1.72 -2.24
C ALA A 74 -8.91 1.62 -2.46
N THR A 75 -8.15 2.19 -1.53
CA THR A 75 -6.70 2.02 -1.48
C THR A 75 -6.32 1.00 -0.42
N ALA A 76 -5.11 0.43 -0.50
CA ALA A 76 -4.59 -0.44 0.56
C ALA A 76 -4.65 0.22 1.95
N ARG A 77 -4.59 1.56 2.02
CA ARG A 77 -4.75 2.30 3.29
C ARG A 77 -6.17 2.21 3.83
N ASP A 78 -7.19 2.24 2.98
CA ASP A 78 -8.59 2.18 3.39
C ASP A 78 -8.97 0.79 3.91
N GLU A 79 -8.35 -0.26 3.37
CA GLU A 79 -8.52 -1.65 3.82
C GLU A 79 -7.75 -1.97 5.11
N LEU A 80 -6.62 -1.29 5.35
CA LEU A 80 -5.74 -1.53 6.51
C LEU A 80 -6.02 -0.58 7.69
N LYS A 81 -6.89 0.43 7.56
CA LYS A 81 -7.32 1.22 8.71
C LYS A 81 -7.95 0.28 9.72
N PRO A 82 -7.57 0.37 11.01
CA PRO A 82 -8.10 -0.56 12.00
C PRO A 82 -9.62 -0.45 12.02
N GLN A 83 -10.29 -1.61 11.95
CA GLN A 83 -11.72 -1.78 12.23
C GLN A 83 -11.96 -1.49 13.71
N ILE A 84 -11.74 -0.24 14.13
CA ILE A 84 -11.97 0.15 15.51
C ILE A 84 -13.48 0.31 15.66
N ASP A 85 -14.14 -0.77 16.04
CA ASP A 85 -15.41 -0.71 16.75
C ASP A 85 -15.12 -0.08 18.12
N LEU A 86 -15.11 1.26 18.17
CA LEU A 86 -15.14 2.01 19.42
C LEU A 86 -16.54 1.86 19.99
N ARG A 87 -16.76 0.75 20.69
CA ARG A 87 -17.92 0.51 21.53
C ARG A 87 -17.86 1.36 22.80
#